data_AF-A0A7I9YWS8-F1
#
_entry.id   AF-A0A7I9YWS8-F1
#
_cell.length_a   1.000
_cell.length_b   1.000
_cell.length_c   1.000
_cell.angle_alpha   90.00
_cell.angle_beta   90.00
_cell.angle_gamma   90.00
#
_symmetry.space_group_name_H-M   'P 1'
#
loop_
_entity.id
_entity.type
_entity.pdbx_description
1 polymer ?
#
loop_
_entity_poly.entity_id
_entity_poly.type
_entity_poly.pdbx_seq_one_letter_code
_entity_poly.pdbx_strand_id
1 'polypeptide(L)' 'MPSKTDHGDIGEVEPVADSTASQARRVVAAYANDADECRIFLSMLGIGPAKHES' A
#
# COMPACT_ATOMS: atom_id res chain seq x y z
N MET A 1 -12.84 28.44 -25.04
CA MET A 1 -13.29 27.20 -24.38
C MET A 1 -12.11 26.65 -23.59
N PRO A 2 -12.05 26.73 -22.26
CA PRO A 2 -11.02 26.05 -21.51
C PRO A 2 -11.39 24.57 -21.41
N SER A 3 -10.58 23.71 -22.02
CA SER A 3 -10.66 22.26 -21.88
C SER A 3 -10.37 21.90 -20.43
N LYS A 4 -11.42 21.61 -19.65
CA LYS A 4 -11.25 21.01 -18.33
C LYS A 4 -10.92 19.54 -18.54
N THR A 5 -9.63 19.25 -18.74
CA THR A 5 -9.08 17.93 -18.45
C THR A 5 -9.21 17.73 -16.95
N ASP A 6 -10.35 17.19 -16.54
CA ASP A 6 -10.57 16.59 -15.22
C ASP A 6 -9.79 15.26 -15.22
N HIS A 7 -8.46 15.35 -15.26
CA HIS A 7 -7.63 14.22 -14.86
C HIS A 7 -7.72 14.23 -13.35
N GLY A 8 -8.56 13.36 -12.78
CA GLY A 8 -8.83 13.28 -11.35
C GLY A 8 -7.54 13.47 -10.58
N ASP A 9 -7.43 14.61 -9.92
CA ASP A 9 -6.30 15.04 -9.11
C ASP A 9 -6.26 14.09 -7.90
N ILE A 10 -5.74 12.88 -8.11
CA ILE A 10 -5.13 12.10 -7.04
C ILE A 10 -3.89 12.90 -6.64
N GLY A 11 -4.11 13.95 -5.84
CA GLY A 11 -3.05 14.76 -5.26
C GLY A 11 -2.00 13.87 -4.58
N GLU A 12 -0.82 14.43 -4.30
CA GLU A 12 0.31 13.71 -3.70
C GLU A 12 -0.16 12.81 -2.55
N VAL A 13 -0.25 11.50 -2.82
CA VAL A 13 -0.80 10.54 -1.86
C VAL A 13 0.26 10.39 -0.77
N GLU A 14 -0.09 10.80 0.45
CA GLU A 14 0.86 10.69 1.57
C GLU A 14 1.28 9.23 1.76
N PRO A 15 2.57 8.96 2.01
CA PRO A 15 3.04 7.62 2.31
C PRO A 15 2.29 7.00 3.49
N VAL A 16 2.02 5.70 3.40
CA VAL A 16 1.40 4.95 4.50
C VAL A 16 2.27 5.07 5.75
N ALA A 17 1.67 5.57 6.84
CA ALA A 17 2.36 5.66 8.13
C ALA A 17 2.85 4.27 8.60
N ASP A 18 4.00 4.22 9.27
CA ASP A 18 4.64 2.95 9.71
C ASP A 18 3.70 2.09 10.58
N SER A 19 2.87 2.71 11.42
CA SER A 19 1.87 2.02 12.26
C SER A 19 0.76 1.37 11.43
N THR A 20 0.32 2.03 10.35
CA THR A 20 -0.65 1.48 9.39
C THR A 20 -0.03 0.37 8.58
N ALA A 21 1.21 0.54 8.11
CA ALA A 21 1.94 -0.49 7.38
C ALA A 21 2.14 -1.76 8.22
N SER A 22 2.44 -1.62 9.52
CA SER A 22 2.57 -2.75 10.44
C SER A 22 1.25 -3.51 10.65
N GLN A 23 0.13 -2.79 10.80
CA GLN A 23 -1.19 -3.41 10.93
C GLN A 23 -1.61 -4.11 9.63
N ALA A 24 -1.43 -3.46 8.49
CA ALA A 24 -1.72 -4.03 7.18
C ALA A 24 -0.92 -5.31 6.93
N ARG A 25 0.36 -5.35 7.32
CA ARG A 25 1.18 -6.58 7.25
C ARG A 25 0.59 -7.73 8.06
N ARG A 26 0.11 -7.46 9.28
CA ARG A 26 -0.53 -8.49 10.11
C ARG A 26 -1.84 -8.99 9.50
N VAL A 27 -2.66 -8.09 8.97
CA VAL A 27 -3.93 -8.43 8.30
C VAL A 27 -3.65 -9.25 7.05
N VAL A 28 -2.78 -8.78 6.15
CA VAL A 28 -2.45 -9.49 4.91
C VAL A 28 -1.88 -10.87 5.21
N ALA A 29 -0.95 -10.99 6.18
CA ALA A 29 -0.39 -12.28 6.56
C ALA A 29 -1.42 -13.26 7.16
N ALA A 30 -2.49 -12.76 7.77
CA ALA A 30 -3.55 -13.60 8.33
C ALA A 30 -4.54 -14.12 7.28
N TYR A 31 -4.72 -13.39 6.16
CA TYR A 31 -5.75 -13.68 5.18
C TYR A 31 -5.24 -14.13 3.81
N ALA A 32 -3.97 -13.87 3.48
CA ALA A 32 -3.38 -14.35 2.24
C ALA A 32 -3.22 -15.88 2.27
N ASN A 33 -3.44 -16.50 1.11
CA ASN A 33 -3.31 -17.93 0.90
C ASN A 33 -1.85 -18.38 0.89
N ASP A 34 -0.94 -17.51 0.42
CA ASP A 34 0.49 -17.80 0.31
C ASP A 34 1.36 -16.53 0.30
N ALA A 35 2.68 -16.74 0.27
CA ALA A 35 3.67 -15.68 0.35
C ALA A 35 3.68 -14.77 -0.89
N ASP A 36 3.29 -15.28 -2.06
CA ASP A 36 3.24 -14.47 -3.28
C ASP A 36 2.03 -13.54 -3.25
N GLU A 37 0.88 -14.04 -2.81
CA GLU A 37 -0.31 -13.22 -2.61
C GLU A 37 -0.08 -12.12 -1.56
N CYS A 38 0.62 -12.44 -0.45
CA CYS A 38 1.04 -11.43 0.54
C CYS A 38 1.81 -10.26 -0.09
N ARG A 39 2.78 -10.55 -0.96
CA ARG A 39 3.61 -9.52 -1.60
C ARG A 39 2.78 -8.64 -2.53
N ILE A 40 1.86 -9.25 -3.27
CA ILE A 40 0.97 -8.54 -4.18
C ILE A 40 0.06 -7.58 -3.40
N PHE A 41 -0.58 -8.04 -2.33
CA PHE A 41 -1.45 -7.19 -1.51
C PHE A 41 -0.69 -6.04 -0.85
N LEU A 42 0.49 -6.30 -0.30
CA LEU A 42 1.32 -5.24 0.28
C LEU A 42 1.78 -4.23 -0.78
N SER A 43 2.12 -4.68 -1.99
CA SER A 43 2.52 -3.81 -3.09
C SER A 43 1.37 -2.93 -3.57
N MET A 44 0.14 -3.45 -3.64
CA MET A 44 -1.06 -2.67 -3.97
C MET A 44 -1.34 -1.58 -2.92
N LEU A 45 -1.00 -1.83 -1.65
CA LEU A 45 -1.10 -0.85 -0.57
C LEU A 45 0.08 0.14 -0.55
N GLY A 46 1.07 0.00 -1.44
CA GLY A 46 2.30 0.81 -1.41
C GLY A 46 3.23 0.47 -0.24
N ILE A 47 3.06 -0.70 0.38
CA ILE A 47 3.84 -1.13 1.53
C ILE A 47 5.01 -1.99 1.05
N GLY A 48 6.22 -1.44 1.18
CA GLY A 48 7.46 -2.16 0.92
C GLY A 48 7.76 -3.28 1.93
N PRO A 49 8.78 -4.11 1.66
CA PRO A 49 9.20 -5.20 2.53
C PRO A 49 9.43 -4.71 3.97
N ALA A 50 9.13 -5.56 4.94
CA ALA A 50 9.36 -5.24 6.34
C ALA A 50 10.85 -4.96 6.56
N LYS A 51 11.16 -3.82 7.18
CA LYS A 51 12.50 -3.54 7.69
C LYS A 51 12.77 -4.62 8.75
N HIS A 52 13.86 -5.36 8.59
CA HIS A 52 14.32 -6.30 9.60
C HIS A 52 14.83 -5.44 10.77
N GLU A 53 14.06 -5.32 11.85
CA GLU A 53 14.59 -4.82 13.11
C GLU A 53 15.46 -5.94 13.70
N SER A 54 16.78 -5.69 13.75
CA SER A 54 17.77 -6.55 14.39
C SER A 54 17.71 -6.47 15.90
#